data_AF-A0A3A9ST27-F1
#
_entry.id   AF-A0A3A9ST27-F1
#
_cell.length_a   1.000
_cell.length_b   1.000
_cell.length_c   1.000
_cell.angle_alpha   90.00
_cell.angle_beta   90.00
_cell.angle_gamma   90.00
#
_symmetry.space_group_name_H-M   'P 1'
#
loop_
_entity.id
_entity.type
_entity.pdbx_description
1 polymer ?
#
loop_
_entity_poly.entity_id
_entity_poly.type
_entity_poly.pdbx_seq_one_letter_code
_entity_poly.pdbx_strand_id
1 'polypeptide(L)'
;MNSNDFSIRKVKKDPADISAVVGIYNSNKDFLIHHLGKEKVTSSFISHELQEMEEHGFSSNLIIEAGSPIGVIDYMLQDDGYVYLSMLMLASSVQKSGKGKAIYKCFEEKMIASGAKTIRIDVVDDHEPNVIPFWEKQGFSSKRRDVLTWGDKTSSVAVMERKMSHISEAKISDHERSATFENDGLFIKEQSLQTEKGSVIYWKSDNWKKDADTIFFLHGLTADHTMFDRQTPYFEKEYNVIVWDAPGHAQSRPFKDFDYADVAEYINSILDECDVKRVFLAGQSLGGMHAQAFIKRYPDRAKGLISIDSTPYGFDYYSKFDIWILKQVEWMFNLYPLRAMKKAMSKQVSVTQEAYDNMMESLLPYGKKEICHLVGMSYAGFLEDNCNLEIPCPVFLILGEKDKTGKVMQYNKAWAEKTGYPLKIVKDAAHNVNVDRPDEVNAYIREFMEGVNASQLSI
;
A
#
# COMPACT_ATOMS: atom_id res chain seq x y z
N MET A 1 -3.75 -22.60 -10.03
CA MET A 1 -2.56 -21.81 -9.70
C MET A 1 -3.03 -20.40 -9.43
N ASN A 2 -2.78 -19.90 -8.23
CA ASN A 2 -3.25 -18.59 -7.77
C ASN A 2 -2.23 -17.51 -8.17
N SER A 3 -2.65 -16.25 -8.32
CA SER A 3 -1.74 -15.12 -8.60
C SER A 3 -0.71 -14.87 -7.48
N ASN A 4 -0.95 -15.39 -6.27
CA ASN A 4 -0.12 -15.20 -5.06
C ASN A 4 1.21 -15.98 -5.03
N ASP A 5 1.51 -16.78 -6.05
CA ASP A 5 2.78 -17.56 -6.11
C ASP A 5 3.91 -16.79 -6.81
N PHE A 6 3.61 -15.60 -7.36
CA PHE A 6 4.51 -14.81 -8.19
C PHE A 6 4.68 -13.40 -7.61
N SER A 7 5.89 -12.83 -7.71
CA SER A 7 6.12 -11.41 -7.47
C SER A 7 6.79 -10.77 -8.70
N ILE A 8 6.47 -9.49 -8.95
CA ILE A 8 7.03 -8.71 -10.05
C ILE A 8 7.80 -7.54 -9.45
N ARG A 9 9.13 -7.52 -9.66
CA ARG A 9 10.02 -6.47 -9.15
C ARG A 9 10.93 -5.93 -10.26
N LYS A 10 11.36 -4.67 -10.15
CA LYS A 10 12.29 -4.05 -11.11
C LYS A 10 13.59 -4.85 -11.18
N VAL A 11 14.14 -4.98 -12.39
CA VAL A 11 15.47 -5.56 -12.63
C VAL A 11 16.51 -4.64 -11.98
N LYS A 12 17.33 -5.18 -11.08
CA LYS A 12 18.50 -4.49 -10.54
C LYS A 12 19.60 -4.58 -11.60
N LYS A 13 20.28 -3.48 -11.91
CA LYS A 13 21.40 -3.47 -12.90
C LYS A 13 22.68 -4.10 -12.33
N ASP A 14 22.54 -5.10 -11.46
CA ASP A 14 23.63 -5.85 -10.85
C ASP A 14 23.93 -7.15 -11.62
N PRO A 15 25.10 -7.78 -11.43
CA PRO A 15 25.47 -8.97 -12.19
C PRO A 15 24.51 -10.15 -12.03
N ALA A 16 23.82 -10.29 -10.90
CA ALA A 16 22.95 -11.43 -10.62
C ALA A 16 21.65 -11.33 -11.43
N ASP A 17 21.01 -10.17 -11.41
CA ASP A 17 19.78 -9.92 -12.15
C ASP A 17 20.03 -9.89 -13.66
N ILE A 18 21.12 -9.27 -14.11
CA ILE A 18 21.52 -9.30 -15.53
C ILE A 18 21.73 -10.74 -16.00
N SER A 19 22.41 -11.58 -15.20
CA SER A 19 22.60 -12.99 -15.52
C SER A 19 21.29 -13.76 -15.61
N ALA A 20 20.34 -13.47 -14.71
CA ALA A 20 19.00 -14.08 -14.73
C ALA A 20 18.23 -13.72 -16.01
N VAL A 21 18.21 -12.44 -16.40
CA VAL A 21 17.57 -11.96 -17.64
C VAL A 21 18.21 -12.62 -18.86
N VAL A 22 19.55 -12.65 -18.94
CA VAL A 22 20.28 -13.35 -20.02
C VAL A 22 19.88 -14.82 -20.10
N GLY A 23 19.77 -15.50 -18.96
CA GLY A 23 19.33 -16.89 -18.89
C GLY A 23 17.92 -17.10 -19.44
N ILE A 24 16.98 -16.21 -19.07
CA ILE A 24 15.60 -16.27 -19.54
C ILE A 24 15.54 -16.05 -21.07
N TYR A 25 16.21 -15.02 -21.60
CA TYR A 25 16.28 -14.77 -23.04
C TYR A 25 16.88 -15.96 -23.80
N ASN A 26 18.05 -16.44 -23.36
CA ASN A 26 18.76 -17.55 -24.02
C ASN A 26 18.02 -18.90 -23.90
N SER A 27 17.07 -19.02 -22.98
CA SER A 27 16.18 -20.18 -22.92
C SER A 27 15.11 -20.19 -24.03
N ASN A 28 14.88 -19.05 -24.70
CA ASN A 28 13.83 -18.80 -25.69
C ASN A 28 14.39 -18.64 -27.11
N LYS A 29 15.05 -19.68 -27.63
CA LYS A 29 15.76 -19.62 -28.93
C LYS A 29 14.90 -19.18 -30.10
N ASP A 30 13.67 -19.68 -30.20
CA ASP A 30 12.76 -19.34 -31.29
C ASP A 30 12.44 -17.84 -31.26
N PHE A 31 12.15 -17.30 -30.07
CA PHE A 31 11.96 -15.85 -29.92
C PHE A 31 13.20 -15.07 -30.39
N LEU A 32 14.40 -15.47 -29.96
CA LEU A 32 15.64 -14.77 -30.33
C LEU A 32 15.89 -14.78 -31.84
N ILE A 33 15.68 -15.91 -32.51
CA ILE A 33 15.86 -16.04 -33.95
C ILE A 33 14.78 -15.24 -34.70
N HIS A 34 13.52 -15.34 -34.26
CA HIS A 34 12.39 -14.73 -34.95
C HIS A 34 12.23 -13.24 -34.67
N HIS A 35 12.71 -12.71 -33.54
CA HIS A 35 12.50 -11.30 -33.18
C HIS A 35 13.80 -10.49 -33.15
N LEU A 36 14.94 -11.10 -32.80
CA LEU A 36 16.23 -10.41 -32.70
C LEU A 36 17.24 -10.83 -33.78
N GLY A 37 16.94 -11.89 -34.55
CA GLY A 37 17.89 -12.45 -35.52
C GLY A 37 19.16 -13.02 -34.88
N LYS A 38 19.11 -13.41 -33.61
CA LYS A 38 20.27 -13.87 -32.83
C LYS A 38 20.02 -15.28 -32.30
N GLU A 39 21.06 -16.09 -32.19
CA GLU A 39 20.96 -17.41 -31.51
C GLU A 39 21.06 -17.30 -29.98
N LYS A 40 21.72 -16.24 -29.50
CA LYS A 40 21.93 -15.94 -28.07
C LYS A 40 22.20 -14.45 -27.86
N VAL A 41 21.96 -13.99 -26.64
CA VAL A 41 22.28 -12.64 -26.14
C VAL A 41 23.33 -12.71 -25.03
N THR A 42 24.06 -11.61 -24.85
CA THR A 42 25.11 -11.45 -23.83
C THR A 42 24.64 -10.52 -22.72
N SER A 43 25.34 -10.50 -21.58
CA SER A 43 25.09 -9.53 -20.51
C SER A 43 25.21 -8.08 -20.99
N SER A 44 26.18 -7.78 -21.87
CA SER A 44 26.33 -6.44 -22.45
C SER A 44 25.13 -6.03 -23.30
N PHE A 45 24.57 -6.97 -24.08
CA PHE A 45 23.35 -6.73 -24.86
C PHE A 45 22.18 -6.41 -23.93
N ILE A 46 21.93 -7.26 -22.93
CA ILE A 46 20.83 -7.04 -21.98
C ILE A 46 20.99 -5.75 -21.19
N SER A 47 22.21 -5.41 -20.75
CA SER A 47 22.45 -4.14 -20.05
C SER A 47 22.14 -2.93 -20.92
N HIS A 48 22.43 -3.00 -22.23
CA HIS A 48 22.10 -1.95 -23.18
C HIS A 48 20.58 -1.86 -23.41
N GLU A 49 19.91 -2.98 -23.67
CA GLU A 49 18.46 -3.03 -23.85
C GLU A 49 17.71 -2.46 -22.63
N LEU A 50 18.12 -2.83 -21.41
CA LEU A 50 17.50 -2.32 -20.18
C LEU A 50 17.70 -0.81 -20.02
N GLN A 51 18.82 -0.27 -20.51
CA GLN A 51 19.06 1.17 -20.52
C GLN A 51 18.16 1.86 -21.56
N GLU A 52 18.09 1.34 -22.78
CA GLU A 52 17.24 1.91 -23.83
C GLU A 52 15.76 1.88 -23.42
N MET A 53 15.28 0.78 -22.82
CA MET A 53 13.90 0.67 -22.31
C MET A 53 13.61 1.77 -21.28
N GLU A 54 14.52 1.99 -20.33
CA GLU A 54 14.35 3.02 -19.30
C GLU A 54 14.37 4.44 -19.90
N GLU A 55 15.22 4.71 -20.88
CA GLU A 55 15.27 5.99 -21.60
C GLU A 55 13.97 6.27 -22.38
N HIS A 56 13.25 5.23 -22.81
CA HIS A 56 11.95 5.33 -23.48
C HIS A 56 10.75 5.22 -22.52
N GLY A 57 10.97 5.26 -21.20
CA GLY A 57 9.91 5.27 -20.18
C GLY A 57 9.35 3.89 -19.83
N PHE A 58 9.98 2.80 -20.28
CA PHE A 58 9.59 1.45 -19.91
C PHE A 58 10.22 1.02 -18.58
N SER A 59 9.47 0.20 -17.85
CA SER A 59 9.90 -0.47 -16.63
C SER A 59 10.15 -1.94 -16.92
N SER A 60 11.41 -2.36 -16.84
CA SER A 60 11.81 -3.76 -16.96
C SER A 60 11.85 -4.48 -15.63
N ASN A 61 11.14 -5.61 -15.54
CA ASN A 61 10.89 -6.31 -14.28
C ASN A 61 11.15 -7.82 -14.39
N LEU A 62 11.63 -8.41 -13.31
CA LEU A 62 11.70 -9.86 -13.14
C LEU A 62 10.40 -10.39 -12.54
N ILE A 63 9.96 -11.53 -13.07
CA ILE A 63 8.91 -12.36 -12.48
C ILE A 63 9.60 -13.42 -11.61
N ILE A 64 9.33 -13.40 -10.31
CA ILE A 64 9.93 -14.27 -9.31
C ILE A 64 8.89 -15.28 -8.82
N GLU A 65 9.26 -16.55 -8.77
CA GLU A 65 8.46 -17.62 -8.16
C GLU A 65 9.33 -18.32 -7.13
N ALA A 66 8.85 -18.44 -5.89
CA ALA A 66 9.58 -19.07 -4.77
C ALA A 66 11.05 -18.58 -4.64
N GLY A 67 11.29 -17.29 -4.87
CA GLY A 67 12.61 -16.66 -4.79
C GLY A 67 13.50 -16.81 -6.03
N SER A 68 13.05 -17.51 -7.07
CA SER A 68 13.80 -17.70 -8.32
C SER A 68 13.21 -16.88 -9.48
N PRO A 69 14.04 -16.20 -10.30
CA PRO A 69 13.56 -15.57 -11.53
C PRO A 69 13.10 -16.60 -12.55
N ILE A 70 11.86 -16.47 -13.00
CA ILE A 70 11.24 -17.37 -13.98
C ILE A 70 10.77 -16.65 -15.25
N GLY A 71 10.85 -15.33 -15.30
CA GLY A 71 10.43 -14.54 -16.45
C GLY A 71 10.83 -13.07 -16.36
N VAL A 72 10.60 -12.36 -17.46
CA VAL A 72 10.80 -10.91 -17.63
C VAL A 72 9.48 -10.30 -18.11
N ILE A 73 9.15 -9.12 -17.59
CA ILE A 73 7.99 -8.35 -18.02
C ILE A 73 8.37 -6.87 -18.16
N ASP A 74 8.09 -6.31 -19.33
CA ASP A 74 8.39 -4.92 -19.68
C ASP A 74 7.09 -4.19 -20.00
N TYR A 75 6.87 -3.07 -19.33
CA TYR A 75 5.69 -2.25 -19.56
C TYR A 75 5.96 -0.78 -19.31
N MET A 76 5.16 0.07 -19.94
CA MET A 76 5.11 1.50 -19.69
C MET A 76 3.69 1.85 -19.23
N LEU A 77 3.57 2.50 -18.08
CA LEU A 77 2.32 3.07 -17.59
C LEU A 77 2.35 4.57 -17.85
N GLN A 78 1.36 5.08 -18.57
CA GLN A 78 1.18 6.49 -18.86
C GLN A 78 0.18 7.14 -17.89
N ASP A 79 0.30 8.45 -17.74
CA ASP A 79 -0.47 9.24 -16.77
C ASP A 79 -1.99 9.21 -16.98
N ASP A 80 -2.43 8.98 -18.21
CA ASP A 80 -3.86 8.88 -18.54
C ASP A 80 -4.49 7.53 -18.13
N GLY A 81 -3.68 6.61 -17.60
CA GLY A 81 -4.06 5.24 -17.27
C GLY A 81 -3.87 4.28 -18.45
N TYR A 82 -3.15 4.67 -19.49
CA TYR A 82 -2.80 3.79 -20.60
C TYR A 82 -1.54 2.98 -20.28
N VAL A 83 -1.67 1.66 -20.26
CA VAL A 83 -0.55 0.74 -20.08
C VAL A 83 -0.17 0.13 -21.41
N TYR A 84 1.09 0.25 -21.79
CA TYR A 84 1.66 -0.53 -22.86
C TYR A 84 2.49 -1.68 -22.29
N LEU A 85 1.96 -2.89 -22.36
CA LEU A 85 2.70 -4.12 -22.05
C LEU A 85 3.50 -4.53 -23.30
N SER A 86 4.80 -4.23 -23.29
CA SER A 86 5.73 -4.46 -24.41
C SER A 86 6.18 -5.92 -24.47
N MET A 87 6.50 -6.52 -23.31
CA MET A 87 7.00 -7.89 -23.26
C MET A 87 6.50 -8.62 -22.03
N LEU A 88 6.15 -9.89 -22.22
CA LEU A 88 5.93 -10.87 -21.15
C LEU A 88 6.58 -12.19 -21.58
N MET A 89 7.78 -12.47 -21.09
CA MET A 89 8.56 -13.64 -21.46
C MET A 89 8.81 -14.52 -20.25
N LEU A 90 8.49 -15.81 -20.36
CA LEU A 90 8.83 -16.81 -19.35
C LEU A 90 10.01 -17.66 -19.83
N ALA A 91 10.84 -18.13 -18.89
CA ALA A 91 11.86 -19.12 -19.18
C ALA A 91 11.21 -20.38 -19.80
N SER A 92 11.86 -20.97 -20.80
CA SER A 92 11.27 -22.10 -21.54
C SER A 92 10.93 -23.31 -20.66
N SER A 93 11.66 -23.50 -19.56
CA SER A 93 11.41 -24.56 -18.57
C SER A 93 10.06 -24.46 -17.85
N VAL A 94 9.44 -23.26 -17.81
CA VAL A 94 8.16 -23.02 -17.15
C VAL A 94 7.03 -22.68 -18.12
N GLN A 95 7.29 -22.69 -19.43
CA GLN A 95 6.26 -22.50 -20.43
C GLN A 95 5.29 -23.69 -20.48
N LYS A 96 4.09 -23.47 -21.03
CA LYS A 96 3.02 -24.48 -21.14
C LYS A 96 2.55 -25.10 -19.81
N SER A 97 2.98 -24.54 -18.68
CA SER A 97 2.58 -24.95 -17.31
C SER A 97 1.28 -24.29 -16.82
N GLY A 98 0.68 -23.41 -17.62
CA GLY A 98 -0.46 -22.58 -17.23
C GLY A 98 -0.08 -21.31 -16.43
N LYS A 99 1.20 -21.15 -16.06
CA LYS A 99 1.67 -20.00 -15.25
C LYS A 99 1.54 -18.65 -15.95
N GLY A 100 1.69 -18.58 -17.27
CA GLY A 100 1.57 -17.32 -18.02
C GLY A 100 0.24 -16.59 -17.79
N LYS A 101 -0.87 -17.33 -17.67
CA LYS A 101 -2.18 -16.76 -17.34
C LYS A 101 -2.22 -16.18 -15.92
N ALA A 102 -1.66 -16.90 -14.95
CA ALA A 102 -1.63 -16.47 -13.56
C ALA A 102 -0.74 -15.22 -13.37
N ILE A 103 0.41 -15.19 -14.06
CA ILE A 103 1.34 -14.05 -14.05
C ILE A 103 0.72 -12.84 -14.73
N TYR A 104 0.08 -13.01 -15.90
CA TYR A 104 -0.62 -11.90 -16.55
C TYR A 104 -1.74 -11.35 -15.66
N LYS A 105 -2.50 -12.21 -14.97
CA LYS A 105 -3.54 -11.76 -14.03
C LYS A 105 -2.95 -10.96 -12.86
N CYS A 106 -1.82 -11.40 -12.30
CA CYS A 106 -1.08 -10.66 -11.27
C CYS A 106 -0.60 -9.29 -11.80
N PHE A 107 -0.06 -9.25 -13.01
CA PHE A 107 0.32 -7.99 -13.67
C PHE A 107 -0.88 -7.07 -13.87
N GLU A 108 -1.98 -7.58 -14.39
CA GLU A 108 -3.21 -6.82 -14.64
C GLU A 108 -3.78 -6.24 -13.34
N GLU A 109 -3.84 -7.03 -12.27
CA GLU A 109 -4.25 -6.58 -10.93
C GLU A 109 -3.35 -5.43 -10.45
N LYS A 110 -2.02 -5.56 -10.61
CA LYS A 110 -1.06 -4.52 -10.27
C LYS A 110 -1.26 -3.24 -11.09
N MET A 111 -1.49 -3.36 -12.40
CA MET A 111 -1.71 -2.21 -13.28
C MET A 111 -3.02 -1.48 -12.96
N ILE A 112 -4.10 -2.22 -12.69
CA ILE A 112 -5.38 -1.65 -12.27
C ILE A 112 -5.20 -0.88 -10.96
N ALA A 113 -4.48 -1.45 -9.99
CA ALA A 113 -4.16 -0.77 -8.74
C ALA A 113 -3.35 0.51 -8.96
N SER A 114 -2.49 0.55 -10.00
CA SER A 114 -1.75 1.74 -10.43
C SER A 114 -2.55 2.69 -11.34
N GLY A 115 -3.88 2.55 -11.43
CA GLY A 115 -4.75 3.46 -12.19
C GLY A 115 -4.91 3.14 -13.67
N ALA A 116 -4.50 1.95 -14.13
CA ALA A 116 -4.65 1.55 -15.53
C ALA A 116 -6.13 1.43 -15.94
N LYS A 117 -6.52 2.20 -16.95
CA LYS A 117 -7.84 2.17 -17.61
C LYS A 117 -7.83 1.30 -18.86
N THR A 118 -6.69 1.22 -19.54
CA THR A 118 -6.53 0.44 -20.77
C THR A 118 -5.17 -0.24 -20.76
N ILE A 119 -5.12 -1.53 -21.08
CA ILE A 119 -3.87 -2.23 -21.40
C ILE A 119 -3.84 -2.46 -22.90
N ARG A 120 -2.75 -2.04 -23.54
CA ARG A 120 -2.37 -2.32 -24.92
C ARG A 120 -1.27 -3.37 -24.94
N ILE A 121 -1.38 -4.30 -25.87
CA ILE A 121 -0.33 -5.24 -26.26
C ILE A 121 -0.17 -5.19 -27.78
N ASP A 122 1.06 -5.39 -28.24
CA ASP A 122 1.37 -5.54 -29.65
C ASP A 122 1.80 -6.99 -29.88
N VAL A 123 0.99 -7.74 -30.62
CA VAL A 123 1.15 -9.19 -30.75
C VAL A 123 1.66 -9.54 -32.13
N VAL A 124 2.86 -10.12 -32.18
CA VAL A 124 3.43 -10.75 -33.37
C VAL A 124 2.75 -12.12 -33.57
N ASP A 125 2.00 -12.29 -34.65
CA ASP A 125 1.17 -13.48 -34.91
C ASP A 125 1.61 -14.31 -36.14
N ASP A 126 2.74 -13.97 -36.75
CA ASP A 126 3.24 -14.57 -38.00
C ASP A 126 3.77 -16.01 -37.84
N HIS A 127 4.18 -16.41 -36.63
CA HIS A 127 4.76 -17.73 -36.36
C HIS A 127 4.06 -18.54 -35.25
N GLU A 128 3.10 -17.96 -34.52
CA GLU A 128 2.33 -18.67 -33.48
C GLU A 128 0.81 -18.45 -33.65
N PRO A 129 0.09 -19.39 -34.28
CA PRO A 129 -1.31 -19.17 -34.68
C PRO A 129 -2.27 -19.07 -33.49
N ASN A 130 -1.87 -19.46 -32.28
CA ASN A 130 -2.73 -19.44 -31.09
C ASN A 130 -2.57 -18.17 -30.23
N VAL A 131 -1.65 -17.27 -30.58
CA VAL A 131 -1.34 -16.11 -29.74
C VAL A 131 -2.49 -15.10 -29.68
N ILE A 132 -3.17 -14.85 -30.81
CA ILE A 132 -4.33 -13.94 -30.86
C ILE A 132 -5.53 -14.53 -30.08
N PRO A 133 -5.97 -15.78 -30.33
CA PRO A 133 -7.03 -16.40 -29.52
C PRO A 133 -6.74 -16.47 -28.02
N PHE A 134 -5.46 -16.58 -27.62
CA PHE A 134 -5.08 -16.56 -26.21
C PHE A 134 -5.43 -15.21 -25.56
N TRP A 135 -5.06 -14.10 -26.20
CA TRP A 135 -5.30 -12.74 -25.70
C TRP A 135 -6.77 -12.32 -25.79
N GLU A 136 -7.49 -12.73 -26.82
CA GLU A 136 -8.95 -12.53 -26.90
C GLU A 136 -9.68 -13.19 -25.72
N LYS A 137 -9.26 -14.40 -25.32
CA LYS A 137 -9.78 -15.08 -24.12
C LYS A 137 -9.43 -14.34 -22.82
N GLN A 138 -8.41 -13.49 -22.82
CA GLN A 138 -8.10 -12.60 -21.71
C GLN A 138 -8.78 -11.23 -21.86
N GLY A 139 -9.79 -11.10 -22.74
CA GLY A 139 -10.61 -9.90 -22.87
C GLY A 139 -10.02 -8.80 -23.77
N PHE A 140 -8.92 -9.06 -24.47
CA PHE A 140 -8.39 -8.12 -25.45
C PHE A 140 -9.20 -8.16 -26.75
N SER A 141 -9.26 -7.01 -27.41
CA SER A 141 -9.86 -6.86 -28.73
C SER A 141 -8.83 -6.32 -29.71
N SER A 142 -8.68 -6.96 -30.87
CA SER A 142 -7.85 -6.43 -31.94
C SER A 142 -8.43 -5.11 -32.44
N LYS A 143 -7.58 -4.08 -32.56
CA LYS A 143 -7.99 -2.74 -33.02
C LYS A 143 -7.54 -2.47 -34.44
N ARG A 144 -6.28 -2.78 -34.74
CA ARG A 144 -5.63 -2.56 -36.03
C ARG A 144 -4.42 -3.47 -36.15
N ARG A 145 -3.82 -3.47 -37.34
CA ARG A 145 -2.47 -3.99 -37.54
C ARG A 145 -1.49 -2.84 -37.75
N ASP A 146 -0.37 -2.95 -37.08
CA ASP A 146 0.79 -2.07 -37.25
C ASP A 146 1.99 -2.90 -37.71
N VAL A 147 3.10 -2.21 -37.90
CA VAL A 147 4.39 -2.80 -38.25
C VAL A 147 5.40 -2.28 -37.23
N LEU A 148 6.02 -3.20 -36.49
CA LEU A 148 7.11 -2.88 -35.56
C LEU A 148 8.43 -3.33 -36.15
N THR A 149 9.47 -2.53 -35.91
CA THR A 149 10.84 -2.87 -36.30
C THR A 149 11.67 -3.01 -35.03
N TRP A 150 12.26 -4.18 -34.82
CA TRP A 150 13.18 -4.48 -33.72
C TRP A 150 14.55 -4.81 -34.32
N GLY A 151 15.54 -3.95 -34.04
CA GLY A 151 16.81 -3.98 -34.76
C GLY A 151 16.60 -3.83 -36.27
N ASP A 152 17.13 -4.77 -37.05
CA ASP A 152 17.01 -4.78 -38.52
C ASP A 152 15.77 -5.53 -39.02
N LYS A 153 14.92 -6.04 -38.11
CA LYS A 153 13.81 -6.92 -38.47
C LYS A 153 12.47 -6.24 -38.27
N THR A 154 11.66 -6.28 -39.32
CA THR A 154 10.33 -5.70 -39.33
C THR A 154 9.27 -6.80 -39.32
N SER A 155 8.33 -6.73 -38.37
CA SER A 155 7.25 -7.69 -38.18
C SER A 155 5.89 -6.99 -38.19
N SER A 156 4.88 -7.63 -38.80
CA SER A 156 3.50 -7.18 -38.64
C SER A 156 3.01 -7.58 -37.25
N VAL A 157 2.32 -6.66 -36.58
CA VAL A 157 1.74 -6.89 -35.26
C VAL A 157 0.26 -6.57 -35.25
N ALA A 158 -0.51 -7.38 -34.55
CA ALA A 158 -1.86 -7.04 -34.16
C ALA A 158 -1.81 -6.18 -32.89
N VAL A 159 -2.24 -4.92 -33.00
CA VAL A 159 -2.42 -4.06 -31.83
C VAL A 159 -3.74 -4.46 -31.18
N MET A 160 -3.67 -4.95 -29.95
CA MET A 160 -4.82 -5.36 -29.18
C MET A 160 -4.94 -4.53 -27.92
N GLU A 161 -6.16 -4.15 -27.57
CA GLU A 161 -6.44 -3.39 -26.37
C GLU A 161 -7.56 -4.04 -25.56
N ARG A 162 -7.41 -3.94 -24.25
CA ARG A 162 -8.46 -4.24 -23.29
C ARG A 162 -8.73 -2.99 -22.47
N LYS A 163 -9.97 -2.50 -22.52
CA LYS A 163 -10.44 -1.50 -21.56
C LYS A 163 -10.78 -2.21 -20.26
N MET A 164 -10.32 -1.66 -19.15
CA MET A 164 -10.70 -2.12 -17.83
C MET A 164 -12.09 -1.58 -17.55
N SER A 165 -13.08 -2.47 -17.42
CA SER A 165 -14.43 -2.06 -17.03
C SER A 165 -14.39 -1.55 -15.59
N HIS A 166 -14.62 -0.25 -15.40
CA HIS A 166 -14.98 0.28 -14.10
C HIS A 166 -16.21 -0.48 -13.56
N ILE A 167 -16.22 -0.75 -12.25
CA ILE A 167 -17.47 -0.95 -11.50
C ILE A 167 -18.41 0.20 -11.90
N SER A 168 -19.62 -0.17 -12.32
CA SER A 168 -20.58 0.65 -13.08
C SER A 168 -20.62 2.15 -12.73
N GLU A 169 -20.49 2.97 -13.78
CA GLU A 169 -20.93 4.36 -13.85
C GLU A 169 -22.40 4.49 -13.40
N ALA A 170 -22.63 5.04 -12.21
CA ALA A 170 -23.94 5.54 -11.82
C ALA A 170 -23.79 6.83 -11.00
N LYS A 171 -24.04 7.96 -11.68
CA LYS A 171 -24.30 9.31 -11.15
C LYS A 171 -23.15 9.99 -10.39
N ILE A 172 -22.31 10.69 -11.14
CA ILE A 172 -21.67 11.93 -10.65
C ILE A 172 -22.17 13.04 -11.58
N SER A 173 -22.87 14.02 -11.00
CA SER A 173 -23.44 15.19 -11.68
C SER A 173 -22.36 16.19 -12.09
N ASP A 174 -22.67 17.01 -13.09
CA ASP A 174 -21.83 18.01 -13.79
C ASP A 174 -21.23 19.16 -12.94
N HIS A 175 -20.68 18.89 -11.74
CA HIS A 175 -20.03 19.89 -10.88
C HIS A 175 -18.56 19.61 -10.56
N GLU A 176 -17.94 18.57 -11.11
CA GLU A 176 -16.53 18.22 -10.83
C GLU A 176 -15.60 18.36 -12.05
N ARG A 177 -15.83 19.38 -12.89
CA ARG A 177 -14.81 19.86 -13.85
C ARG A 177 -13.92 20.94 -13.24
N SER A 178 -13.20 20.63 -12.16
CA SER A 178 -11.98 21.37 -11.81
C SER A 178 -11.13 20.62 -10.78
N ALA A 179 -10.38 19.62 -11.25
CA ALA A 179 -9.11 19.22 -10.65
C ALA A 179 -8.44 18.29 -11.66
N THR A 180 -7.66 18.87 -12.57
CA THR A 180 -6.65 18.14 -13.31
C THR A 180 -5.69 17.54 -12.28
N PHE A 181 -5.73 16.22 -12.11
CA PHE A 181 -4.70 15.49 -11.37
C PHE A 181 -3.44 15.52 -12.24
N GLU A 182 -2.56 16.48 -11.97
CA GLU A 182 -1.16 16.39 -12.36
C GLU A 182 -0.57 15.14 -11.72
N ASN A 183 0.05 14.32 -12.56
CA ASN A 183 0.71 13.10 -12.17
C ASN A 183 2.10 13.48 -11.63
N ASP A 184 2.19 13.53 -10.31
CA ASP A 184 3.40 13.82 -9.57
C ASP A 184 3.60 12.61 -8.65
N GLY A 185 4.66 11.82 -8.91
CA GLY A 185 4.90 10.54 -8.24
C GLY A 185 4.86 10.67 -6.71
N LEU A 186 4.60 9.56 -6.00
CA LEU A 186 4.75 9.52 -4.54
C LEU A 186 6.13 10.08 -4.18
N PHE A 187 6.15 11.27 -3.57
CA PHE A 187 7.37 11.98 -3.20
C PHE A 187 7.74 11.64 -1.77
N ILE A 188 7.54 10.41 -1.30
CA ILE A 188 7.99 10.03 0.05
C ILE A 188 9.29 9.25 -0.03
N LYS A 189 10.29 9.69 0.73
CA LYS A 189 11.63 9.08 0.80
C LYS A 189 11.72 8.18 2.02
N GLU A 190 12.09 6.92 1.79
CA GLU A 190 12.36 5.96 2.86
C GLU A 190 13.53 6.42 3.73
N GLN A 191 13.36 6.29 5.03
CA GLN A 191 14.32 6.55 6.09
C GLN A 191 14.29 5.40 7.09
N SER A 192 15.28 5.35 7.97
CA SER A 192 15.37 4.32 9.00
C SER A 192 15.90 4.90 10.30
N LEU A 193 15.11 4.76 11.36
CA LEU A 193 15.52 5.03 12.73
C LEU A 193 16.08 3.74 13.34
N GLN A 194 17.34 3.78 13.76
CA GLN A 194 17.99 2.64 14.41
C GLN A 194 17.79 2.68 15.92
N THR A 195 17.33 1.57 16.51
CA THR A 195 17.11 1.45 17.96
C THR A 195 17.80 0.19 18.50
N GLU A 196 17.93 0.07 19.82
CA GLU A 196 18.47 -1.15 20.45
C GLU A 196 17.60 -2.40 20.22
N LYS A 197 16.32 -2.20 19.87
CA LYS A 197 15.30 -3.24 19.72
C LYS A 197 15.08 -3.65 18.27
N GLY A 198 15.47 -2.83 17.31
CA GLY A 198 15.29 -3.06 15.88
C GLY A 198 15.28 -1.75 15.10
N SER A 199 15.13 -1.84 13.78
CA SER A 199 14.98 -0.65 12.94
C SER A 199 13.51 -0.30 12.78
N VAL A 200 13.18 0.98 12.92
CA VAL A 200 11.87 1.53 12.55
C VAL A 200 12.01 2.19 11.19
N ILE A 201 11.33 1.63 10.20
CA ILE A 201 11.30 2.17 8.83
C ILE A 201 10.17 3.19 8.74
N TYR A 202 10.48 4.35 8.18
CA TYR A 202 9.51 5.41 7.95
C TYR A 202 9.77 6.10 6.62
N TRP A 203 8.76 6.79 6.10
CA TRP A 203 8.89 7.59 4.90
C TRP A 203 8.42 9.00 5.21
N LYS A 204 9.08 9.96 4.58
CA LYS A 204 8.73 11.38 4.72
C LYS A 204 8.74 12.07 3.37
N SER A 205 7.99 13.15 3.22
CA SER A 205 8.01 13.96 2.00
C SER A 205 9.45 14.34 1.58
N ASP A 206 9.78 14.10 0.32
CA ASP A 206 11.04 14.36 -0.35
C ASP A 206 11.13 15.86 -0.67
N ASN A 207 10.02 16.45 -1.11
CA ASN A 207 9.86 17.90 -1.19
C ASN A 207 9.45 18.50 0.18
N TRP A 208 10.33 18.37 1.17
CA TRP A 208 10.09 18.83 2.52
C TRP A 208 10.00 20.37 2.61
N LYS A 209 8.85 20.89 3.03
CA LYS A 209 8.55 22.33 3.12
C LYS A 209 8.77 22.82 4.55
N LYS A 210 9.84 23.59 4.76
CA LYS A 210 10.27 24.03 6.11
C LYS A 210 9.16 24.67 6.97
N ASP A 211 8.28 25.45 6.35
CA ASP A 211 7.25 26.22 7.07
C ASP A 211 5.84 25.59 6.96
N ALA A 212 5.71 24.43 6.31
CA ALA A 212 4.45 23.71 6.24
C ALA A 212 4.23 22.88 7.50
N ASP A 213 2.97 22.75 7.90
CA ASP A 213 2.60 21.82 8.96
C ASP A 213 2.86 20.38 8.55
N THR A 214 3.16 19.54 9.54
CA THR A 214 3.41 18.12 9.35
C THR A 214 2.23 17.29 9.86
N ILE A 215 1.83 16.29 9.08
CA ILE A 215 0.94 15.21 9.51
C ILE A 215 1.72 13.90 9.54
N PHE A 216 1.62 13.17 10.65
CA PHE A 216 2.20 11.84 10.82
C PHE A 216 1.06 10.81 10.88
N PHE A 217 0.98 9.97 9.86
CA PHE A 217 0.05 8.86 9.77
C PHE A 217 0.61 7.60 10.46
N LEU A 218 -0.18 7.04 11.39
CA LEU A 218 0.17 5.87 12.18
C LEU A 218 -0.82 4.75 11.89
N HIS A 219 -0.36 3.63 11.30
CA HIS A 219 -1.25 2.56 10.84
C HIS A 219 -1.72 1.64 11.96
N GLY A 220 -2.77 0.86 11.67
CA GLY A 220 -3.34 -0.12 12.58
C GLY A 220 -2.53 -1.40 12.74
N LEU A 221 -2.93 -2.21 13.72
CA LEU A 221 -2.34 -3.50 14.03
C LEU A 221 -2.33 -4.41 12.79
N THR A 222 -1.18 -5.06 12.52
CA THR A 222 -0.94 -5.95 11.37
C THR A 222 -1.05 -5.33 9.97
N ALA A 223 -1.44 -4.07 9.86
CA ALA A 223 -1.30 -3.27 8.64
C ALA A 223 0.14 -2.75 8.49
N ASP A 224 0.33 -1.84 7.53
CA ASP A 224 1.58 -1.15 7.25
C ASP A 224 1.30 0.26 6.69
N HIS A 225 2.36 1.00 6.33
CA HIS A 225 2.27 2.35 5.77
C HIS A 225 1.36 2.47 4.54
N THR A 226 1.18 1.41 3.74
CA THR A 226 0.38 1.45 2.48
C THR A 226 -1.10 1.70 2.74
N MET A 227 -1.58 1.49 3.97
CA MET A 227 -2.90 1.90 4.42
C MET A 227 -3.19 3.39 4.15
N PHE A 228 -2.14 4.22 4.04
CA PHE A 228 -2.25 5.65 3.79
C PHE A 228 -1.89 6.07 2.36
N ASP A 229 -1.81 5.14 1.40
CA ASP A 229 -1.46 5.45 0.00
C ASP A 229 -2.40 6.46 -0.66
N ARG A 230 -3.65 6.54 -0.21
CA ARG A 230 -4.64 7.54 -0.68
C ARG A 230 -4.59 8.86 0.09
N GLN A 231 -4.05 8.86 1.31
CA GLN A 231 -3.89 10.05 2.14
C GLN A 231 -2.61 10.80 1.76
N THR A 232 -1.49 10.08 1.63
CA THR A 232 -0.16 10.65 1.38
C THR A 232 -0.16 11.67 0.23
N PRO A 233 -0.47 11.31 -1.04
CA PRO A 233 -0.41 12.25 -2.16
C PRO A 233 -1.43 13.38 -2.06
N TYR A 234 -2.51 13.20 -1.28
CA TYR A 234 -3.48 14.26 -1.05
C TYR A 234 -2.93 15.35 -0.13
N PHE A 235 -2.23 14.97 0.93
CA PHE A 235 -1.68 15.91 1.92
C PHE A 235 -0.32 16.48 1.52
N GLU A 236 0.53 15.74 0.80
CA GLU A 236 1.86 16.21 0.38
C GLU A 236 1.82 17.50 -0.46
N LYS A 237 0.69 17.80 -1.10
CA LYS A 237 0.47 19.03 -1.86
C LYS A 237 0.65 20.29 -1.02
N GLU A 238 0.29 20.26 0.26
CA GLU A 238 0.24 21.44 1.13
C GLU A 238 0.92 21.24 2.48
N TYR A 239 1.03 19.99 2.94
CA TYR A 239 1.60 19.59 4.22
C TYR A 239 2.84 18.73 4.00
N ASN A 240 3.71 18.67 5.02
CA ASN A 240 4.70 17.60 5.11
C ASN A 240 4.01 16.33 5.60
N VAL A 241 4.28 15.21 4.95
CA VAL A 241 3.73 13.90 5.35
C VAL A 241 4.85 13.03 5.91
N ILE A 242 4.53 12.35 7.01
CA ILE A 242 5.31 11.22 7.52
C ILE A 242 4.35 10.01 7.60
N VAL A 243 4.80 8.86 7.12
CA VAL A 243 4.18 7.55 7.33
C VAL A 243 5.26 6.61 7.88
N TRP A 244 4.86 5.54 8.57
CA TRP A 244 5.83 4.58 9.09
C TRP A 244 5.33 3.16 8.99
N ASP A 245 6.24 2.21 9.14
CA ASP A 245 5.91 0.87 9.61
C ASP A 245 6.22 0.82 11.11
N ALA A 246 5.19 0.65 11.94
CA ALA A 246 5.31 0.60 13.38
C ALA A 246 6.27 -0.51 13.84
N PRO A 247 6.87 -0.41 15.04
CA PRO A 247 7.75 -1.46 15.58
C PRO A 247 7.13 -2.86 15.46
N GLY A 248 7.87 -3.81 14.90
CA GLY A 248 7.42 -5.18 14.69
C GLY A 248 6.45 -5.38 13.51
N HIS A 249 6.19 -4.35 12.71
CA HIS A 249 5.33 -4.41 11.53
C HIS A 249 6.12 -4.24 10.23
N ALA A 250 5.65 -4.91 9.16
CA ALA A 250 6.15 -4.84 7.78
C ALA A 250 7.69 -4.72 7.67
N GLN A 251 8.22 -3.58 7.20
CA GLN A 251 9.66 -3.41 6.99
C GLN A 251 10.43 -3.15 8.29
N SER A 252 9.73 -2.80 9.37
CA SER A 252 10.28 -2.66 10.74
C SER A 252 10.36 -4.01 11.49
N ARG A 253 10.40 -5.12 10.76
CA ARG A 253 10.58 -6.49 11.28
C ARG A 253 11.98 -7.02 11.00
N PRO A 254 12.56 -7.83 11.90
CA PRO A 254 12.06 -8.15 13.24
C PRO A 254 12.28 -7.00 14.23
N PHE A 255 11.52 -6.99 15.32
CA PHE A 255 11.67 -6.04 16.42
C PHE A 255 11.59 -6.77 17.75
N LYS A 256 12.47 -6.41 18.70
CA LYS A 256 12.58 -7.06 20.01
C LYS A 256 11.75 -6.32 21.03
N ASP A 257 10.83 -7.04 21.67
CA ASP A 257 9.91 -6.52 22.68
C ASP A 257 9.05 -5.35 22.14
N PHE A 258 7.98 -5.01 22.85
CA PHE A 258 7.10 -3.92 22.44
C PHE A 258 6.54 -3.23 23.69
N ASP A 259 6.71 -1.92 23.75
CA ASP A 259 6.17 -1.07 24.80
C ASP A 259 5.73 0.28 24.20
N TYR A 260 4.64 0.83 24.74
CA TYR A 260 4.09 2.10 24.29
C TYR A 260 4.95 3.30 24.68
N ALA A 261 5.80 3.19 25.71
CA ALA A 261 6.78 4.24 26.01
C ALA A 261 7.84 4.34 24.91
N ASP A 262 8.35 3.19 24.44
CA ASP A 262 9.31 3.15 23.33
C ASP A 262 8.67 3.65 22.03
N VAL A 263 7.45 3.22 21.72
CA VAL A 263 6.69 3.70 20.56
C VAL A 263 6.60 5.24 20.56
N ALA A 264 6.28 5.84 21.71
CA ALA A 264 6.20 7.28 21.85
C ALA A 264 7.58 7.96 21.66
N GLU A 265 8.64 7.38 22.21
CA GLU A 265 10.01 7.87 22.02
C GLU A 265 10.46 7.77 20.55
N TYR A 266 10.09 6.70 19.84
CA TYR A 266 10.39 6.56 18.42
C TYR A 266 9.66 7.58 17.56
N ILE A 267 8.39 7.86 17.86
CA ILE A 267 7.66 8.97 17.23
C ILE A 267 8.40 10.28 17.51
N ASN A 268 8.79 10.57 18.76
CA ASN A 268 9.54 11.78 19.10
C ASN A 268 10.87 11.88 18.35
N SER A 269 11.63 10.79 18.29
CA SER A 269 12.91 10.71 17.58
C SER A 269 12.77 10.97 16.09
N ILE A 270 11.75 10.39 15.43
CA ILE A 270 11.45 10.65 14.01
C ILE A 270 11.12 12.13 13.79
N LEU A 271 10.33 12.73 14.68
CA LEU A 271 10.01 14.16 14.60
C LEU A 271 11.25 15.03 14.78
N ASP A 272 12.17 14.66 15.67
CA ASP A 272 13.44 15.37 15.88
C ASP A 272 14.35 15.25 14.66
N GLU A 273 14.47 14.06 14.05
CA GLU A 273 15.21 13.85 12.78
C GLU A 273 14.64 14.68 11.62
N CYS A 274 13.33 14.96 11.66
CA CYS A 274 12.63 15.77 10.66
C CYS A 274 12.54 17.27 11.00
N ASP A 275 13.13 17.73 12.12
CA ASP A 275 13.01 19.11 12.63
C ASP A 275 11.54 19.57 12.83
N VAL A 276 10.67 18.64 13.25
CA VAL A 276 9.23 18.90 13.48
C VAL A 276 8.96 19.18 14.95
N LYS A 277 8.70 20.45 15.26
CA LYS A 277 8.39 20.88 16.64
C LYS A 277 6.99 20.48 17.10
N ARG A 278 5.98 20.65 16.24
CA ARG A 278 4.59 20.25 16.50
C ARG A 278 4.00 19.52 15.31
N VAL A 279 3.21 18.49 15.54
CA VAL A 279 2.70 17.59 14.49
C VAL A 279 1.22 17.29 14.66
N PHE A 280 0.50 17.16 13.55
CA PHE A 280 -0.82 16.52 13.54
C PHE A 280 -0.63 15.00 13.52
N LEU A 281 -1.25 14.29 14.46
CA LEU A 281 -1.18 12.84 14.52
C LEU A 281 -2.48 12.28 13.94
N ALA A 282 -2.38 11.46 12.90
CA ALA A 282 -3.51 10.75 12.32
C ALA A 282 -3.32 9.25 12.49
N GLY A 283 -3.97 8.68 13.50
CA GLY A 283 -3.76 7.30 13.91
C GLY A 283 -4.98 6.43 13.61
N GLN A 284 -4.77 5.35 12.85
CA GLN A 284 -5.80 4.33 12.61
C GLN A 284 -5.68 3.21 13.64
N SER A 285 -6.78 2.90 14.33
CA SER A 285 -6.87 1.81 15.31
C SER A 285 -5.69 1.80 16.32
N LEU A 286 -4.78 0.82 16.24
CA LEU A 286 -3.55 0.78 17.04
C LEU A 286 -2.73 2.07 16.94
N GLY A 287 -2.61 2.66 15.75
CA GLY A 287 -1.91 3.91 15.54
C GLY A 287 -2.54 5.10 16.28
N GLY A 288 -3.85 5.06 16.54
CA GLY A 288 -4.51 6.06 17.40
C GLY A 288 -4.21 5.84 18.88
N MET A 289 -3.96 4.61 19.32
CA MET A 289 -3.42 4.33 20.65
C MET A 289 -1.97 4.80 20.78
N HIS A 290 -1.14 4.58 19.75
CA HIS A 290 0.23 5.10 19.69
C HIS A 290 0.27 6.63 19.77
N ALA A 291 -0.61 7.32 19.04
CA ALA A 291 -0.74 8.78 19.12
C ALA A 291 -1.08 9.26 20.54
N GLN A 292 -1.98 8.57 21.24
CA GLN A 292 -2.33 8.90 22.62
C GLN A 292 -1.16 8.66 23.59
N ALA A 293 -0.41 7.58 23.42
CA ALA A 293 0.79 7.32 24.21
C ALA A 293 1.90 8.36 23.99
N PHE A 294 2.01 8.87 22.76
CA PHE A 294 2.86 10.01 22.43
C PHE A 294 2.38 11.28 23.13
N ILE A 295 1.09 11.64 22.99
CA ILE A 295 0.50 12.83 23.62
C ILE A 295 0.66 12.81 25.14
N LYS A 296 0.50 11.64 25.77
CA LYS A 296 0.71 11.43 27.21
C LYS A 296 2.10 11.86 27.67
N ARG A 297 3.13 11.71 26.82
CA ARG A 297 4.55 11.96 27.16
C ARG A 297 5.08 13.27 26.60
N TYR A 298 4.59 13.67 25.43
CA TYR A 298 5.01 14.88 24.71
C TYR A 298 3.81 15.76 24.35
N PRO A 299 3.02 16.22 25.35
CA PRO A 299 1.77 16.94 25.11
C PRO A 299 1.95 18.20 24.25
N ASP A 300 3.05 18.92 24.44
CA ASP A 300 3.34 20.18 23.73
C ASP A 300 3.73 19.97 22.25
N ARG A 301 4.08 18.74 21.86
CA ARG A 301 4.46 18.37 20.49
C ARG A 301 3.25 18.03 19.63
N ALA A 302 2.07 17.80 20.20
CA ALA A 302 0.87 17.44 19.44
C ALA A 302 0.08 18.69 19.05
N LYS A 303 0.00 18.98 17.75
CA LYS A 303 -0.80 20.08 17.20
C LYS A 303 -2.30 19.74 17.16
N GLY A 304 -2.62 18.47 16.93
CA GLY A 304 -3.98 17.93 16.97
C GLY A 304 -3.96 16.42 16.78
N LEU A 305 -5.01 15.74 17.26
CA LEU A 305 -5.22 14.30 17.11
C LEU A 305 -6.40 14.02 16.19
N ILE A 306 -6.16 13.29 15.12
CA ILE A 306 -7.16 12.64 14.29
C ILE A 306 -7.15 11.15 14.64
N SER A 307 -8.19 10.70 15.34
CA SER A 307 -8.38 9.29 15.71
C SER A 307 -9.31 8.62 14.71
N ILE A 308 -8.79 7.65 13.96
CA ILE A 308 -9.49 6.95 12.88
C ILE A 308 -9.79 5.52 13.36
N ASP A 309 -11.06 5.18 13.62
CA ASP A 309 -11.47 3.85 14.10
C ASP A 309 -10.64 3.33 15.30
N SER A 310 -10.16 4.24 16.16
CA SER A 310 -9.33 3.94 17.32
C SER A 310 -10.11 4.12 18.61
N THR A 311 -9.62 3.56 19.71
CA THR A 311 -10.29 3.60 21.02
C THR A 311 -9.55 4.55 21.99
N PRO A 312 -10.27 5.16 22.95
CA PRO A 312 -9.68 6.09 23.91
C PRO A 312 -8.77 5.40 24.93
N TYR A 313 -7.77 6.14 25.41
CA TYR A 313 -7.16 5.91 26.72
C TYR A 313 -8.18 6.22 27.83
N GLY A 314 -8.09 5.48 28.93
CA GLY A 314 -8.93 5.62 30.13
C GLY A 314 -9.71 4.35 30.43
N PHE A 315 -9.49 3.79 31.62
CA PHE A 315 -10.15 2.54 32.04
C PHE A 315 -11.67 2.68 32.17
N ASP A 316 -12.17 3.89 32.36
CA ASP A 316 -13.62 4.16 32.47
C ASP A 316 -14.40 3.80 31.20
N TYR A 317 -13.74 3.72 30.03
CA TYR A 317 -14.38 3.33 28.78
C TYR A 317 -14.53 1.81 28.62
N TYR A 318 -13.78 1.02 29.40
CA TYR A 318 -13.67 -0.43 29.23
C TYR A 318 -14.29 -1.15 30.44
N SER A 319 -15.18 -2.11 30.18
CA SER A 319 -15.66 -2.96 31.26
C SER A 319 -14.55 -3.90 31.76
N LYS A 320 -14.70 -4.42 32.99
CA LYS A 320 -13.79 -5.47 33.50
C LYS A 320 -13.71 -6.69 32.57
N PHE A 321 -14.81 -7.00 31.89
CA PHE A 321 -14.85 -8.09 30.91
C PHE A 321 -14.07 -7.76 29.64
N ASP A 322 -14.12 -6.51 29.17
CA ASP A 322 -13.33 -6.06 28.02
C ASP A 322 -11.84 -6.18 28.31
N ILE A 323 -11.40 -5.69 29.46
CA ILE A 323 -10.00 -5.80 29.92
C ILE A 323 -9.59 -7.27 30.01
N TRP A 324 -10.45 -8.13 30.55
CA TRP A 324 -10.16 -9.56 30.65
C TRP A 324 -10.00 -10.20 29.26
N ILE A 325 -10.90 -9.94 28.32
CA ILE A 325 -10.84 -10.44 26.93
C ILE A 325 -9.59 -9.94 26.22
N LEU A 326 -9.21 -8.66 26.38
CA LEU A 326 -8.01 -8.10 25.77
C LEU A 326 -6.73 -8.83 26.21
N LYS A 327 -6.70 -9.39 27.43
CA LYS A 327 -5.59 -10.26 27.90
C LYS A 327 -5.61 -11.67 27.30
N GLN A 328 -6.71 -12.08 26.66
CA GLN A 328 -6.88 -13.43 26.10
C GLN A 328 -6.62 -13.49 24.58
N VAL A 329 -6.53 -12.34 23.91
CA VAL A 329 -6.49 -12.24 22.44
C VAL A 329 -5.41 -13.10 21.78
N GLU A 330 -4.20 -13.17 22.33
CA GLU A 330 -3.10 -13.94 21.72
C GLU A 330 -3.45 -15.42 21.54
N TRP A 331 -3.88 -16.09 22.62
CA TRP A 331 -4.19 -17.51 22.55
C TRP A 331 -5.51 -17.76 21.81
N MET A 332 -6.47 -16.84 21.89
CA MET A 332 -7.72 -16.92 21.12
C MET A 332 -7.46 -16.88 19.62
N PHE A 333 -6.60 -15.98 19.15
CA PHE A 333 -6.17 -15.92 17.75
C PHE A 333 -5.45 -17.20 17.33
N ASN A 334 -4.67 -17.78 18.24
CA ASN A 334 -3.95 -19.03 17.99
C ASN A 334 -4.88 -20.24 17.80
N LEU A 335 -6.19 -20.14 18.06
CA LEU A 335 -7.15 -21.22 17.76
C LEU A 335 -7.50 -21.30 16.26
N TYR A 336 -7.34 -20.22 15.50
CA TYR A 336 -7.77 -20.15 14.10
C TYR A 336 -6.70 -20.69 13.14
N PRO A 337 -7.08 -21.38 12.06
CA PRO A 337 -6.15 -21.68 10.96
C PRO A 337 -5.66 -20.39 10.29
N LEU A 338 -4.36 -20.30 9.98
CA LEU A 338 -3.72 -19.07 9.48
C LEU A 338 -4.46 -18.42 8.29
N ARG A 339 -4.82 -19.22 7.28
CA ARG A 339 -5.52 -18.72 6.09
C ARG A 339 -6.91 -18.16 6.43
N ALA A 340 -7.64 -18.84 7.30
CA ALA A 340 -8.97 -18.40 7.74
C ALA A 340 -8.86 -17.12 8.58
N MET A 341 -7.85 -17.02 9.44
CA MET A 341 -7.55 -15.84 10.25
C MET A 341 -7.28 -14.62 9.36
N LYS A 342 -6.34 -14.70 8.41
CA LYS A 342 -6.02 -13.56 7.51
C LYS A 342 -7.25 -13.08 6.73
N LYS A 343 -8.04 -14.02 6.19
CA LYS A 343 -9.30 -13.73 5.48
C LYS A 343 -10.36 -13.10 6.38
N ALA A 344 -10.52 -13.60 7.60
CA ALA A 344 -11.48 -13.06 8.56
C ALA A 344 -11.09 -11.64 8.99
N MET A 345 -9.81 -11.42 9.33
CA MET A 345 -9.28 -10.09 9.67
C MET A 345 -9.51 -9.10 8.54
N SER A 346 -9.09 -9.43 7.31
CA SER A 346 -9.24 -8.55 6.15
C SER A 346 -10.69 -8.23 5.85
N LYS A 347 -11.59 -9.23 5.92
CA LYS A 347 -13.03 -9.03 5.70
C LYS A 347 -13.71 -8.21 6.81
N GLN A 348 -13.25 -8.34 8.05
CA GLN A 348 -13.86 -7.65 9.18
C GLN A 348 -13.59 -6.14 9.13
N VAL A 349 -12.42 -5.76 8.62
CA VAL A 349 -11.98 -4.36 8.58
C VAL A 349 -12.36 -3.60 7.32
N SER A 350 -12.92 -4.26 6.30
CA SER A 350 -13.18 -3.68 4.98
C SER A 350 -14.63 -3.80 4.52
N VAL A 351 -15.05 -2.83 3.70
CA VAL A 351 -16.26 -2.89 2.88
C VAL A 351 -15.90 -3.02 1.40
N THR A 352 -14.89 -2.26 0.98
CA THR A 352 -14.39 -2.21 -0.40
C THR A 352 -13.40 -3.33 -0.68
N GLN A 353 -13.26 -3.69 -1.95
CA GLN A 353 -12.27 -4.66 -2.38
C GLN A 353 -10.84 -4.12 -2.17
N GLU A 354 -10.62 -2.82 -2.39
CA GLU A 354 -9.35 -2.13 -2.14
C GLU A 354 -8.92 -2.27 -0.67
N ALA A 355 -9.80 -1.96 0.28
CA ALA A 355 -9.48 -2.11 1.71
C ALA A 355 -9.27 -3.56 2.12
N TYR A 356 -9.99 -4.51 1.51
CA TYR A 356 -9.78 -5.93 1.75
C TYR A 356 -8.41 -6.39 1.24
N ASP A 357 -8.03 -6.00 0.03
CA ASP A 357 -6.78 -6.40 -0.60
C ASP A 357 -5.59 -5.75 0.11
N ASN A 358 -5.67 -4.46 0.45
CA ASN A 358 -4.66 -3.75 1.25
C ASN A 358 -4.36 -4.49 2.56
N MET A 359 -5.38 -4.78 3.37
CA MET A 359 -5.18 -5.51 4.63
C MET A 359 -4.69 -6.96 4.40
N MET A 360 -5.18 -7.63 3.34
CA MET A 360 -4.73 -8.98 3.03
C MET A 360 -3.25 -8.99 2.67
N GLU A 361 -2.80 -8.05 1.83
CA GLU A 361 -1.41 -7.89 1.41
C GLU A 361 -0.49 -7.60 2.60
N SER A 362 -0.86 -6.66 3.48
CA SER A 362 -0.12 -6.42 4.73
C SER A 362 0.00 -7.70 5.55
N LEU A 363 -1.07 -8.50 5.63
CA LEU A 363 -1.06 -9.77 6.38
C LEU A 363 -0.27 -10.89 5.71
N LEU A 364 -0.01 -10.87 4.40
CA LEU A 364 0.61 -11.98 3.65
C LEU A 364 1.96 -12.44 4.22
N PRO A 365 2.91 -11.54 4.57
CA PRO A 365 4.24 -11.94 5.00
C PRO A 365 4.30 -12.52 6.42
N TYR A 366 3.23 -12.41 7.22
CA TYR A 366 3.25 -12.84 8.61
C TYR A 366 2.91 -14.33 8.79
N GLY A 367 3.63 -14.98 9.70
CA GLY A 367 3.30 -16.32 10.19
C GLY A 367 2.17 -16.30 11.23
N LYS A 368 1.58 -17.47 11.53
CA LYS A 368 0.52 -17.57 12.54
C LYS A 368 0.98 -17.13 13.93
N LYS A 369 2.11 -17.67 14.40
CA LYS A 369 2.66 -17.34 15.72
C LYS A 369 2.96 -15.85 15.84
N GLU A 370 3.48 -15.27 14.75
CA GLU A 370 3.83 -13.85 14.69
C GLU A 370 2.60 -12.95 14.77
N ILE A 371 1.53 -13.23 14.00
CA ILE A 371 0.27 -12.48 14.13
C ILE A 371 -0.28 -12.59 15.55
N CYS A 372 -0.34 -13.80 16.11
CA CYS A 372 -0.88 -13.98 17.47
C CYS A 372 -0.07 -13.19 18.50
N HIS A 373 1.26 -13.26 18.39
CA HIS A 373 2.17 -12.57 19.29
C HIS A 373 2.09 -11.04 19.14
N LEU A 374 2.03 -10.52 17.90
CA LEU A 374 1.84 -9.08 17.64
C LEU A 374 0.52 -8.58 18.24
N VAL A 375 -0.57 -9.30 18.01
CA VAL A 375 -1.87 -8.97 18.59
C VAL A 375 -1.81 -9.00 20.12
N GLY A 376 -1.19 -10.03 20.70
CA GLY A 376 -0.99 -10.18 22.14
C GLY A 376 -0.23 -9.02 22.76
N MET A 377 0.98 -8.76 22.26
CA MET A 377 1.86 -7.72 22.79
C MET A 377 1.23 -6.33 22.65
N SER A 378 0.55 -6.02 21.54
CA SER A 378 -0.04 -4.70 21.31
C SER A 378 -1.16 -4.40 22.31
N TYR A 379 -2.01 -5.37 22.63
CA TYR A 379 -3.07 -5.17 23.63
C TYR A 379 -2.57 -5.29 25.07
N ALA A 380 -1.57 -6.13 25.34
CA ALA A 380 -0.91 -6.17 26.64
C ALA A 380 -0.23 -4.83 26.97
N GLY A 381 0.59 -4.32 26.04
CA GLY A 381 1.24 -3.02 26.18
C GLY A 381 0.25 -1.87 26.29
N PHE A 382 -0.87 -1.91 25.54
CA PHE A 382 -1.94 -0.92 25.69
C PHE A 382 -2.48 -0.93 27.12
N LEU A 383 -2.85 -2.10 27.65
CA LEU A 383 -3.40 -2.21 29.00
C LEU A 383 -2.42 -1.78 30.09
N GLU A 384 -1.12 -1.99 29.88
CA GLU A 384 -0.07 -1.55 30.80
C GLU A 384 0.13 -0.02 30.76
N ASP A 385 0.09 0.59 29.58
CA ASP A 385 0.26 2.04 29.42
C ASP A 385 -1.03 2.85 29.64
N ASN A 386 -2.19 2.20 29.58
CA ASN A 386 -3.48 2.85 29.64
C ASN A 386 -3.67 3.62 30.96
N CYS A 387 -4.19 4.83 30.86
CA CYS A 387 -4.52 5.68 32.00
C CYS A 387 -5.63 6.65 31.61
N ASN A 388 -6.27 7.29 32.58
CA ASN A 388 -7.14 8.42 32.28
C ASN A 388 -6.29 9.55 31.71
N LEU A 389 -6.53 9.89 30.44
CA LEU A 389 -5.73 10.85 29.69
C LEU A 389 -6.59 12.05 29.30
N GLU A 390 -6.16 13.23 29.72
CA GLU A 390 -6.64 14.50 29.17
C GLU A 390 -5.77 14.86 27.98
N ILE A 391 -6.38 15.14 26.83
CA ILE A 391 -5.66 15.44 25.60
C ILE A 391 -5.62 16.97 25.44
N PRO A 392 -4.44 17.61 25.56
CA PRO A 392 -4.34 19.07 25.62
C PRO A 392 -4.39 19.76 24.25
N CYS A 393 -4.56 18.99 23.17
CA CYS A 393 -4.68 19.49 21.81
C CYS A 393 -6.09 19.20 21.23
N PRO A 394 -6.50 19.90 20.15
CA PRO A 394 -7.75 19.59 19.47
C PRO A 394 -7.81 18.11 19.05
N VAL A 395 -8.98 17.49 19.21
CA VAL A 395 -9.23 16.08 18.88
C VAL A 395 -10.38 15.96 17.90
N PHE A 396 -10.24 15.08 16.92
CA PHE A 396 -11.26 14.74 15.95
C PHE A 396 -11.37 13.24 15.76
N LEU A 397 -12.59 12.71 15.82
CA LEU A 397 -12.86 11.28 15.73
C LEU A 397 -13.52 10.96 14.39
N ILE A 398 -13.01 9.94 13.69
CA ILE A 398 -13.56 9.40 12.45
C ILE A 398 -13.86 7.92 12.68
N LEU A 399 -15.07 7.46 12.31
CA LEU A 399 -15.55 6.11 12.57
C LEU A 399 -16.31 5.55 11.37
N GLY A 400 -16.00 4.34 10.93
CA GLY A 400 -16.79 3.62 9.93
C GLY A 400 -18.14 3.13 10.48
N GLU A 401 -19.22 3.38 9.75
CA GLU A 401 -20.58 2.95 10.11
C GLU A 401 -20.71 1.43 10.27
N LYS A 402 -19.89 0.66 9.53
CA LYS A 402 -19.91 -0.81 9.50
C LYS A 402 -18.76 -1.42 10.29
N ASP A 403 -18.04 -0.64 11.11
CA ASP A 403 -16.98 -1.16 11.96
C ASP A 403 -17.54 -2.21 12.94
N LYS A 404 -17.00 -3.43 12.84
CA LYS A 404 -17.35 -4.60 13.67
C LYS A 404 -16.14 -5.11 14.46
N THR A 405 -15.05 -4.35 14.53
CA THR A 405 -13.83 -4.72 15.24
C THR A 405 -14.04 -4.50 16.74
N GLY A 406 -14.21 -5.60 17.46
CA GLY A 406 -14.45 -5.56 18.90
C GLY A 406 -15.60 -4.64 19.28
N LYS A 407 -15.29 -3.61 20.08
CA LYS A 407 -16.23 -2.60 20.56
C LYS A 407 -15.87 -1.16 20.14
N VAL A 408 -15.06 -1.01 19.09
CA VAL A 408 -14.54 0.30 18.63
C VAL A 408 -15.64 1.33 18.44
N MET A 409 -16.76 0.93 17.82
CA MET A 409 -17.91 1.81 17.64
C MET A 409 -18.53 2.30 18.96
N GLN A 410 -18.68 1.42 19.97
CA GLN A 410 -19.23 1.84 21.25
C GLN A 410 -18.25 2.77 21.98
N TYR A 411 -16.96 2.47 21.94
CA TYR A 411 -15.94 3.28 22.60
C TYR A 411 -15.82 4.68 21.97
N ASN A 412 -15.88 4.82 20.65
CA ASN A 412 -15.86 6.14 20.00
C ASN A 412 -17.08 6.99 20.36
N LYS A 413 -18.28 6.39 20.38
CA LYS A 413 -19.49 7.10 20.79
C LYS A 413 -19.41 7.56 22.24
N ALA A 414 -18.97 6.69 23.15
CA ALA A 414 -18.78 7.04 24.55
C ALA A 414 -17.69 8.10 24.75
N TRP A 415 -16.62 8.05 23.94
CA TRP A 415 -15.55 9.05 23.97
C TRP A 415 -16.09 10.42 23.58
N ALA A 416 -16.74 10.52 22.41
CA ALA A 416 -17.36 11.75 21.92
C ALA A 416 -18.39 12.32 22.91
N GLU A 417 -19.23 11.47 23.50
CA GLU A 417 -20.22 11.89 24.49
C GLU A 417 -19.58 12.44 25.77
N LYS A 418 -18.53 11.78 26.28
CA LYS A 418 -17.86 12.18 27.53
C LYS A 418 -17.02 13.45 27.37
N THR A 419 -16.37 13.65 26.23
CA THR A 419 -15.44 14.78 26.02
C THR A 419 -16.02 15.92 25.19
N GLY A 420 -17.10 15.69 24.45
CA GLY A 420 -17.63 16.62 23.46
C GLY A 420 -16.81 16.70 22.17
N TYR A 421 -15.87 15.78 21.94
CA TYR A 421 -15.07 15.78 20.72
C TYR A 421 -15.93 15.57 19.47
N PRO A 422 -15.67 16.30 18.38
CA PRO A 422 -16.35 16.09 17.12
C PRO A 422 -16.12 14.66 16.60
N LEU A 423 -17.22 13.95 16.31
CA LEU A 423 -17.23 12.60 15.76
C LEU A 423 -17.95 12.59 14.40
N LYS A 424 -17.25 12.12 13.36
CA LYS A 424 -17.85 11.82 12.05
C LYS A 424 -17.99 10.32 11.88
N ILE A 425 -19.22 9.89 11.59
CA ILE A 425 -19.50 8.51 11.21
C ILE A 425 -19.62 8.45 9.69
N VAL A 426 -18.73 7.70 9.04
CA VAL A 426 -18.63 7.59 7.59
C VAL A 426 -19.45 6.39 7.11
N LYS A 427 -20.36 6.64 6.17
CA LYS A 427 -21.26 5.62 5.64
C LYS A 427 -20.52 4.61 4.77
N ASP A 428 -21.04 3.39 4.74
CA ASP A 428 -20.51 2.34 3.86
C ASP A 428 -19.00 2.11 3.98
N ALA A 429 -18.49 2.22 5.21
CA ALA A 429 -17.09 1.97 5.57
C ALA A 429 -17.01 1.12 6.83
N ALA A 430 -16.03 0.22 6.90
CA ALA A 430 -15.75 -0.60 8.07
C ALA A 430 -14.58 0.00 8.87
N HIS A 431 -13.79 -0.83 9.54
CA HIS A 431 -12.73 -0.42 10.46
C HIS A 431 -11.53 0.29 9.79
N ASN A 432 -11.28 0.04 8.51
CA ASN A 432 -10.28 0.76 7.74
C ASN A 432 -10.96 1.88 6.94
N VAL A 433 -11.66 2.79 7.63
CA VAL A 433 -12.48 3.83 6.99
C VAL A 433 -11.70 4.70 6.01
N ASN A 434 -10.43 4.96 6.29
CA ASN A 434 -9.55 5.77 5.45
C ASN A 434 -9.19 5.08 4.12
N VAL A 435 -9.32 3.75 4.04
CA VAL A 435 -9.13 2.99 2.80
C VAL A 435 -10.47 2.73 2.11
N ASP A 436 -11.55 2.48 2.87
CA ASP A 436 -12.88 2.30 2.30
C ASP A 436 -13.45 3.59 1.68
N ARG A 437 -13.15 4.76 2.27
CA ARG A 437 -13.68 6.07 1.89
C ARG A 437 -12.59 7.16 1.92
N PRO A 438 -11.54 7.02 1.11
CA PRO A 438 -10.37 7.88 1.19
C PRO A 438 -10.69 9.36 0.95
N ASP A 439 -11.52 9.69 -0.05
CA ASP A 439 -11.82 11.08 -0.38
C ASP A 439 -12.58 11.81 0.74
N GLU A 440 -13.58 11.13 1.33
CA GLU A 440 -14.34 11.69 2.46
C GLU A 440 -13.44 11.88 3.69
N VAL A 441 -12.61 10.89 4.01
CA VAL A 441 -11.69 10.95 5.14
C VAL A 441 -10.64 12.05 4.93
N ASN A 442 -10.08 12.16 3.74
CA ASN A 442 -9.13 13.21 3.36
C ASN A 442 -9.75 14.61 3.52
N ALA A 443 -11.00 14.79 3.09
CA ALA A 443 -11.71 16.05 3.26
C ALA A 443 -11.92 16.40 4.74
N TYR A 444 -12.35 15.44 5.56
CA TYR A 444 -12.56 15.68 7.00
C TYR A 444 -11.26 16.00 7.75
N ILE A 445 -10.17 15.30 7.43
CA ILE A 445 -8.85 15.56 8.04
C ILE A 445 -8.38 16.97 7.68
N ARG A 446 -8.49 17.36 6.40
CA ARG A 446 -8.14 18.70 5.93
C ARG A 446 -8.95 19.78 6.65
N GLU A 447 -10.28 19.64 6.68
CA GLU A 447 -11.18 20.60 7.36
C GLU A 447 -10.77 20.80 8.83
N PHE A 448 -10.46 19.71 9.52
CA PHE A 448 -9.98 19.77 10.90
C PHE A 448 -8.64 20.51 11.03
N MET A 449 -7.64 20.15 10.21
CA MET A 449 -6.31 20.78 10.26
C MET A 449 -6.37 22.28 9.96
N GLU A 450 -7.13 22.68 8.94
CA GLU A 450 -7.38 24.09 8.59
C GLU A 450 -8.07 24.84 9.73
N GLY A 451 -9.08 24.23 10.37
CA GLY A 451 -9.76 24.79 11.53
C GLY A 451 -8.83 25.01 12.73
N VAL A 452 -7.95 24.05 13.02
CA VAL A 452 -6.93 24.19 14.08
C VAL A 452 -5.98 25.34 13.75
N ASN A 453 -5.51 25.43 12.51
CA ASN A 453 -4.60 26.50 12.08
C ASN A 453 -5.24 27.89 12.18
N ALA A 454 -6.49 28.03 11.75
CA ALA A 454 -7.23 29.30 11.85
C ALA A 454 -7.41 29.75 13.31
N SER A 455 -7.69 28.81 14.23
CA SER A 455 -7.84 29.11 15.66
C SER A 455 -6.54 29.60 16.32
N GLN A 456 -5.38 29.09 15.88
CA GLN A 456 -4.07 29.48 16.42
C GLN A 456 -3.59 30.85 15.92
N LEU A 457 -4.07 31.30 14.75
CA LEU A 457 -3.78 32.64 14.20
C LEU A 457 -4.68 33.74 14.80
N SER A 458 -5.76 33.36 15.50
CA SER A 458 -6.73 34.28 16.09
C SER A 458 -6.38 34.70 17.53
N ILE A 459 -5.22 34.26 18.03
CA ILE A 459 -4.63 34.57 19.34
C ILE A 459 -3.39 35.42 19.10
#